data_AF-A0A958PM53-F1
#
_entry.id   AF-A0A958PM53-F1
#
_cell.length_a   1.000
_cell.length_b   1.000
_cell.length_c   1.000
_cell.angle_alpha   90.00
_cell.angle_beta   90.00
_cell.angle_gamma   90.00
#
_symmetry.space_group_name_H-M   'P 1'
#
loop_
_entity.id
_entity.type
_entity.pdbx_description
1 polymer ?
#
loop_
_entity_poly.entity_id
_entity_poly.type
_entity_poly.pdbx_seq_one_letter_code
_entity_poly.pdbx_strand_id
1 'polypeptide(L)'
;MKTLFLVAGEASADQHAAAVVRQLRKSFPELRLVGIGGPALRAEGMDCIVNSNDVDIVGITEVFSRFSELRASYARIKTCI
;
A
#
# COMPACT_ATOMS: atom_id res chain seq x y z
N MET A 1 -0.52 -21.09 0.20
CA MET A 1 -0.15 -19.75 -0.30
C MET A 1 -0.38 -18.73 0.81
N LYS A 2 0.62 -17.90 1.16
CA LYS A 2 0.50 -16.86 2.19
C LYS A 2 0.34 -15.49 1.51
N THR A 3 -0.56 -14.67 2.05
CA THR A 3 -0.77 -13.30 1.57
C THR A 3 -0.32 -12.33 2.66
N LEU A 4 0.48 -11.34 2.28
CA LEU A 4 0.94 -10.26 3.14
C LEU A 4 0.31 -8.94 2.67
N PHE A 5 -0.46 -8.32 3.57
CA PHE A 5 -1.05 -7.00 3.34
C PHE A 5 -0.11 -5.92 3.91
N LEU A 6 0.26 -4.94 3.08
CA LEU A 6 1.19 -3.87 3.45
C LEU A 6 0.55 -2.49 3.23
N VAL A 7 0.86 -1.56 4.13
CA VAL A 7 0.45 -0.16 4.02
C VAL A 7 1.68 0.72 4.17
N ALA A 8 2.13 1.29 3.06
CA ALA A 8 3.16 2.32 3.01
C ALA A 8 2.52 3.62 2.51
N GLY A 9 2.26 4.54 3.45
CA GLY A 9 1.58 5.80 3.20
C GLY A 9 2.49 6.93 2.70
N GLU A 10 3.82 6.74 2.75
CA GLU A 10 4.81 7.74 2.36
C GLU A 10 5.97 7.08 1.60
N ALA A 11 6.70 7.86 0.81
CA ALA A 11 7.81 7.37 -0.01
C ALA A 11 8.93 6.69 0.82
N SER A 12 9.21 7.20 2.01
CA SER A 12 10.21 6.61 2.92
C SER A 12 9.76 5.22 3.39
N ALA A 13 8.49 5.06 3.77
CA ALA A 13 7.90 3.78 4.18
C ALA A 13 7.88 2.76 3.03
N ASP A 14 7.62 3.21 1.80
CA ASP A 14 7.61 2.36 0.60
C ASP A 14 8.98 1.72 0.33
N GLN A 15 10.05 2.51 0.43
CA GLN A 15 11.43 2.02 0.27
C GLN A 15 11.81 0.98 1.34
N HIS A 16 11.50 1.26 2.61
CA HIS A 16 11.79 0.33 3.71
C HIS A 16 10.98 -0.96 3.58
N ALA A 17 9.68 -0.85 3.26
CA ALA A 17 8.81 -2.00 3.08
C ALA A 17 9.27 -2.88 1.91
N ALA A 18 9.72 -2.28 0.79
CA ALA A 18 10.29 -3.03 -0.33
C ALA A 18 11.54 -3.84 0.07
N ALA A 19 12.44 -3.24 0.87
CA ALA A 19 13.62 -3.95 1.37
C ALA A 19 13.23 -5.16 2.25
N VAL A 20 12.21 -5.02 3.09
CA VAL A 20 11.68 -6.11 3.93
C VAL A 20 11.08 -7.21 3.06
N VAL A 21 10.22 -6.85 2.10
CA VAL A 21 9.58 -7.79 1.17
C VAL A 21 10.61 -8.60 0.40
N ARG A 22 11.66 -7.94 -0.09
CA ARG A 22 12.75 -8.59 -0.84
C ARG A 22 13.47 -9.67 -0.02
N GLN A 23 13.62 -9.47 1.29
CA GLN A 23 14.16 -10.52 2.16
C GLN A 23 13.12 -11.60 2.45
N LEU A 24 11.87 -11.24 2.71
CA LEU A 24 10.78 -12.20 2.97
C LEU A 24 10.56 -13.16 1.79
N ARG A 25 10.69 -12.69 0.55
CA ARG A 25 10.58 -13.53 -0.65
C ARG A 25 11.62 -14.63 -0.73
N LYS A 26 12.79 -14.47 -0.10
CA LYS A 26 13.80 -15.54 -0.07
C LYS A 26 13.31 -16.77 0.71
N SER A 27 12.54 -16.54 1.76
CA SER A 27 11.96 -17.60 2.60
C SER A 27 10.57 -18.02 2.14
N PHE A 28 9.84 -17.12 1.47
CA PHE A 28 8.49 -17.34 0.95
C PHE A 28 8.40 -16.90 -0.53
N PRO A 29 8.88 -17.72 -1.47
CA PRO A 29 8.90 -17.36 -2.89
C PRO A 29 7.50 -17.09 -3.47
N GLU A 30 6.50 -17.79 -2.95
CA GLU A 30 5.08 -17.67 -3.35
C GLU A 30 4.29 -16.64 -2.53
N LEU A 31 4.98 -15.71 -1.85
CA LEU A 31 4.33 -14.69 -1.05
C LEU A 31 3.55 -13.73 -1.95
N ARG A 32 2.22 -13.73 -1.82
CA ARG A 32 1.36 -12.74 -2.47
C ARG A 32 1.38 -11.44 -1.67
N LEU A 33 1.63 -10.33 -2.35
CA LEU A 33 1.73 -9.01 -1.76
C LEU A 33 0.56 -8.15 -2.25
N VAL A 34 -0.17 -7.55 -1.31
CA VAL A 34 -1.32 -6.67 -1.61
C VAL A 34 -1.31 -5.47 -0.67
N GLY A 35 -1.87 -4.33 -1.09
CA GLY A 35 -2.16 -3.22 -0.17
C GLY A 35 -1.90 -1.84 -0.74
N ILE A 36 -1.43 -0.91 0.10
CA ILE A 36 -1.15 0.48 -0.30
C ILE A 36 0.37 0.66 -0.36
N GLY A 37 0.87 1.13 -1.49
CA GLY A 37 2.29 1.32 -1.68
C GLY A 37 2.64 2.22 -2.86
N GLY A 38 3.90 2.62 -2.85
CA GLY A 38 4.51 3.46 -3.87
C GLY A 38 5.25 2.63 -4.93
N PRO A 39 6.10 3.28 -5.73
CA PRO A 39 6.84 2.65 -6.80
C PRO A 39 7.76 1.49 -6.37
N ALA A 40 8.34 1.54 -5.17
CA ALA A 40 9.26 0.51 -4.69
C ALA A 40 8.55 -0.80 -4.38
N LEU A 41 7.41 -0.77 -3.68
CA LEU A 41 6.62 -1.98 -3.44
C LEU A 41 6.03 -2.55 -4.73
N ARG A 42 5.65 -1.70 -5.70
CA ARG A 42 5.24 -2.16 -7.05
C ARG A 42 6.38 -2.88 -7.78
N ALA A 43 7.61 -2.38 -7.68
CA ALA A 43 8.77 -3.02 -8.29
C ALA A 43 9.05 -4.40 -7.67
N GLU A 44 8.72 -4.59 -6.39
CA GLU A 44 8.72 -5.90 -5.73
C GLU A 44 7.49 -6.75 -6.08
N GLY A 45 6.66 -6.35 -7.05
CA GLY A 45 5.51 -7.11 -7.52
C GLY A 45 4.32 -7.10 -6.55
N MET A 46 4.19 -6.06 -5.73
CA MET A 46 3.00 -5.85 -4.91
C MET A 46 1.82 -5.37 -5.75
N ASP A 47 0.67 -6.02 -5.58
CA ASP A 47 -0.61 -5.58 -6.11
C ASP A 47 -1.13 -4.40 -5.27
N CYS A 48 -0.79 -3.19 -5.72
CA CYS A 48 -1.11 -1.96 -5.03
C CYS A 48 -2.54 -1.52 -5.35
N ILE A 49 -3.45 -1.72 -4.39
CA ILE A 49 -4.89 -1.46 -4.50
C ILE A 49 -5.18 0.06 -4.61
N VAL A 50 -4.28 0.88 -4.06
CA VAL A 50 -4.32 2.36 -4.08
C VAL A 50 -2.91 2.88 -4.36
N ASN A 51 -2.76 3.89 -5.23
CA ASN A 51 -1.49 4.58 -5.42
C ASN A 51 -1.19 5.44 -4.20
N SER A 52 0.03 5.37 -3.62
CA SER A 52 0.41 6.31 -2.55
C SER A 52 0.28 7.78 -3.00
N ASN A 53 0.49 8.07 -4.29
CA ASN A 53 0.27 9.40 -4.88
C ASN A 53 -1.20 9.87 -4.81
N ASP A 54 -2.17 8.97 -4.67
CA ASP A 54 -3.59 9.34 -4.46
C ASP A 54 -3.90 9.63 -2.98
N VAL A 55 -2.97 9.31 -2.06
CA VAL A 55 -3.12 9.45 -0.60
C VAL A 55 -2.23 10.57 -0.03
N ASP A 56 -1.45 11.26 -0.86
CA ASP A 56 -0.70 12.48 -0.49
C ASP A 56 -1.67 13.64 -0.22
N ILE A 57 -2.32 13.61 0.95
CA ILE A 57 -3.10 14.73 1.48
C ILE A 57 -2.16 15.57 2.34
N VAL A 58 -1.61 16.63 1.75
CA VAL A 58 -0.82 17.64 2.45
C VAL A 58 -1.79 18.62 3.13
N GLY A 59 -2.23 18.32 4.36
CA GLY A 59 -2.91 19.30 5.22
C GLY A 59 -4.30 18.91 5.73
N ILE A 60 -4.62 19.34 6.95
CA ILE A 60 -5.91 19.11 7.65
C ILE A 60 -7.12 19.65 6.87
N THR A 61 -6.92 20.62 5.96
CA THR A 61 -7.98 21.23 5.15
C THR A 61 -8.41 20.38 3.94
N GLU A 62 -7.54 19.56 3.34
CA GLU A 62 -7.92 18.66 2.24
C GLU A 62 -8.61 17.36 2.70
N VAL A 63 -8.46 16.99 3.98
CA VAL A 63 -9.18 15.85 4.56
C VAL A 63 -10.69 16.01 4.46
N PHE A 64 -11.21 17.24 4.56
CA PHE A 64 -12.64 17.51 4.41
C PHE A 64 -13.11 17.46 2.94
N SER A 65 -12.28 17.86 1.97
CA SER A 65 -12.66 17.85 0.55
C SER A 65 -12.56 16.47 -0.08
N ARG A 66 -11.64 15.61 0.39
CA ARG A 66 -11.43 14.23 -0.11
C ARG A 66 -11.99 13.13 0.79
N PHE A 67 -12.84 13.49 1.75
CA PHE A 67 -13.47 12.53 2.67
C PHE A 67 -14.22 11.39 1.93
N SER A 68 -14.84 11.69 0.78
CA SER A 68 -15.50 10.68 -0.06
C SER A 68 -14.53 9.68 -0.68
N GLU A 69 -13.36 10.11 -1.15
CA GLU A 69 -12.31 9.25 -1.72
C GLU A 69 -11.67 8.37 -0.64
N LEU A 70 -11.45 8.94 0.55
CA LEU A 70 -10.95 8.21 1.71
C LEU A 70 -11.95 7.12 2.14
N ARG A 71 -13.26 7.45 2.14
CA ARG A 71 -14.34 6.51 2.47
C ARG A 71 -14.47 5.40 1.41
N ALA A 72 -14.31 5.73 0.13
CA ALA A 72 -14.31 4.76 -0.95
C ALA A 72 -13.10 3.81 -0.89
N SER A 73 -11.91 4.34 -0.58
CA SER A 73 -10.70 3.57 -0.36
C SER A 73 -10.84 2.64 0.85
N TYR A 74 -11.42 3.13 1.96
CA TYR A 74 -11.73 2.35 3.14
C TYR A 74 -12.74 1.21 2.86
N ALA A 75 -13.76 1.46 2.04
CA ALA A 75 -14.71 0.44 1.61
C ALA A 75 -14.04 -0.65 0.76
N ARG A 76 -13.16 -0.27 -0.17
CA ARG A 76 -12.39 -1.23 -0.98
C ARG A 76 -11.48 -2.12 -0.13
N ILE A 77 -10.82 -1.56 0.88
CA ILE A 77 -9.97 -2.33 1.81
C ILE A 77 -10.81 -3.31 2.64
N LYS A 78 -11.97 -2.89 3.16
CA LYS A 78 -12.88 -3.77 3.90
C LYS A 78 -13.44 -4.94 3.09
N THR A 79 -13.43 -4.84 1.77
CA THR A 79 -13.98 -5.89 0.88
C THR A 79 -12.87 -6.84 0.37
N CYS A 80 -11.60 -6.50 0.59
CA CYS A 80 -10.44 -7.33 0.20
C CYS A 80 -9.88 -8.19 1.34
N ILE A 81 -10.32 -7.96 2.58
CA ILE A 81 -10.04 -8.78 3.77
C ILE A 81 -11.20 -9.76 3.95
#